data_AF-A0A497JGX0-F1
#
_entry.id   AF-A0A497JGX0-F1
#
_cell.length_a   1.000
_cell.length_b   1.000
_cell.length_c   1.000
_cell.angle_alpha   90.00
_cell.angle_beta   90.00
_cell.angle_gamma   90.00
#
_symmetry.space_group_name_H-M   'P 1'
#
loop_
_entity.id
_entity.type
_entity.pdbx_description
1 polymer ?
#
loop_
_entity_poly.entity_id
_entity_poly.type
_entity_poly.pdbx_seq_one_letter_code
_entity_poly.pdbx_strand_id
1 'polypeptide(L)'
;MKAEKVKEIAAKLLKVGKNKIWIDPEEAESVKEAITKDDVRELIKNGIIKKRKENEQSRGRARKIEKQKKKGRRKGHGSRRGTAKARTDRKADWINKVRAQRALLKELREKHPDKVKKLGYSKLYRMIKGGFFRSKAQLERFVMGAE
;
A
#
# COMPACT_ATOMS: atom_id res chain seq x y z
N MET A 1 -6.28 44.93 8.94
CA MET A 1 -6.63 44.38 7.61
C MET A 1 -7.39 43.07 7.79
N LYS A 2 -8.68 43.00 7.48
CA LYS A 2 -9.44 41.74 7.62
C LYS A 2 -10.26 41.43 6.37
N ALA A 3 -9.59 40.99 5.30
CA ALA A 3 -10.23 40.30 4.16
C ALA A 3 -10.63 38.84 4.52
N GLU A 4 -10.91 38.59 5.80
CA GLU A 4 -11.12 37.25 6.34
C GLU A 4 -12.44 36.64 5.85
N LYS A 5 -13.46 37.48 5.69
CA LYS A 5 -14.76 37.10 5.13
C LYS A 5 -14.66 36.74 3.65
N VAL A 6 -13.88 37.49 2.87
CA VAL A 6 -13.60 37.19 1.46
C VAL A 6 -12.83 35.87 1.33
N LYS A 7 -11.82 35.64 2.19
CA LYS A 7 -11.14 34.33 2.27
C LYS A 7 -12.11 33.20 2.64
N GLU A 8 -13.07 33.42 3.52
CA GLU A 8 -14.06 32.39 3.86
C GLU A 8 -15.00 32.08 2.69
N ILE A 9 -15.46 33.10 1.96
CA ILE A 9 -16.33 32.93 0.79
C ILE A 9 -15.55 32.20 -0.32
N ALA A 10 -14.33 32.65 -0.62
CA ALA A 10 -13.47 32.01 -1.60
C ALA A 10 -13.12 30.55 -1.20
N ALA A 11 -12.95 30.26 0.09
CA ALA A 11 -12.72 28.90 0.59
C ALA A 11 -13.89 27.97 0.31
N LYS A 12 -15.11 28.46 0.55
CA LYS A 12 -16.35 27.71 0.28
C LYS A 12 -16.55 27.50 -1.21
N LEU A 13 -16.30 28.51 -2.04
CA LEU A 13 -16.42 28.44 -3.50
C LEU A 13 -15.39 27.46 -4.12
N LEU A 14 -14.13 27.52 -3.67
CA LEU A 14 -13.04 26.67 -4.17
C LEU A 14 -12.94 25.31 -3.46
N LYS A 15 -13.80 25.04 -2.46
CA LYS A 15 -13.80 23.83 -1.62
C LYS A 15 -12.43 23.54 -0.99
N VAL A 16 -11.78 24.56 -0.44
CA VAL A 16 -10.48 24.45 0.25
C VAL A 16 -10.51 25.11 1.62
N GLY A 17 -9.50 24.84 2.46
CA GLY A 17 -9.34 25.56 3.72
C GLY A 17 -8.94 27.03 3.51
N LYS A 18 -9.36 27.92 4.43
CA LYS A 18 -9.05 29.36 4.38
C LYS A 18 -7.56 29.67 4.21
N ASN A 19 -6.70 28.87 4.83
CA ASN A 19 -5.23 29.03 4.78
C ASN A 19 -4.62 28.71 3.40
N LYS A 20 -5.35 28.01 2.53
CA LYS A 20 -4.91 27.68 1.16
C LYS A 20 -5.23 28.77 0.14
N ILE A 21 -5.85 29.88 0.57
CA ILE A 21 -6.17 30.97 -0.33
C ILE A 21 -5.03 31.97 -0.34
N TRP A 22 -4.51 32.20 -1.53
CA TRP A 22 -3.57 33.24 -1.84
C TRP A 22 -4.33 34.41 -2.46
N ILE A 23 -3.99 35.61 -2.03
CA ILE A 23 -4.54 36.87 -2.52
C ILE A 23 -3.33 37.68 -2.99
N ASP A 24 -3.46 38.30 -4.15
CA ASP A 24 -2.46 39.20 -4.68
C ASP A 24 -2.26 40.41 -3.74
N PRO A 25 -1.03 40.70 -3.28
CA PRO A 25 -0.77 41.86 -2.42
C PRO A 25 -0.95 43.21 -3.14
N GLU A 26 -0.81 43.28 -4.47
CA GLU A 26 -0.94 44.53 -5.23
C GLU A 26 -2.41 44.93 -5.40
N GLU A 27 -3.29 43.95 -5.63
CA GLU A 27 -4.75 44.13 -5.79
C GLU A 27 -5.52 43.97 -4.47
N ALA A 28 -4.87 44.23 -3.34
CA ALA A 28 -5.47 44.04 -2.01
C ALA A 28 -6.61 45.03 -1.72
N GLU A 29 -6.68 46.16 -2.43
CA GLU A 29 -7.77 47.13 -2.33
C GLU A 29 -9.04 46.65 -3.04
N SER A 30 -8.92 46.17 -4.28
CA SER A 30 -9.99 45.53 -5.05
C SER A 30 -10.66 44.37 -4.29
N VAL A 31 -9.88 43.65 -3.47
CA VAL A 31 -10.38 42.55 -2.63
C VAL A 31 -11.13 43.04 -1.38
N LYS A 32 -10.87 44.26 -0.89
CA LYS A 32 -11.64 44.86 0.22
C LYS A 32 -13.01 45.35 -0.23
N GLU A 33 -13.12 45.79 -1.49
CA GLU A 33 -14.36 46.28 -2.09
C GLU A 33 -15.35 45.17 -2.42
N ALA A 34 -14.89 43.92 -2.56
CA ALA A 34 -15.74 42.77 -2.83
C ALA A 34 -16.64 42.42 -1.62
N ILE A 35 -17.96 42.46 -1.83
CA ILE A 35 -18.97 42.18 -0.78
C ILE A 35 -19.77 40.92 -1.14
N THR A 36 -20.12 40.73 -2.41
CA THR A 36 -21.00 39.64 -2.85
C THR A 36 -20.21 38.36 -3.18
N LYS A 37 -20.90 37.23 -3.30
CA LYS A 37 -20.28 35.98 -3.77
C LYS A 37 -19.85 36.06 -5.23
N ASP A 38 -20.51 36.90 -6.02
CA ASP A 38 -20.30 37.00 -7.46
C ASP A 38 -19.01 37.79 -7.72
N ASP A 39 -18.77 38.88 -6.98
CA ASP A 39 -17.51 39.65 -7.00
C ASP A 39 -16.32 38.73 -6.68
N VAL A 40 -16.46 37.86 -5.66
CA VAL A 40 -15.41 36.90 -5.29
C VAL A 40 -15.18 35.86 -6.40
N ARG A 41 -16.19 35.47 -7.16
CA ARG A 41 -16.00 34.59 -8.33
C ARG A 41 -15.25 35.29 -9.45
N GLU A 42 -15.53 36.57 -9.66
CA GLU A 42 -14.83 37.39 -10.66
C GLU A 42 -13.35 37.57 -10.28
N LEU A 43 -13.06 37.89 -9.02
CA LEU A 43 -11.69 37.97 -8.50
C LEU A 43 -10.91 36.63 -8.61
N ILE A 44 -11.60 35.50 -8.47
CA ILE A 44 -11.02 34.17 -8.71
C ILE A 44 -10.74 33.97 -10.21
N LYS A 45 -11.68 34.34 -11.08
CA LYS A 45 -11.55 34.22 -12.53
C LYS A 45 -10.41 35.08 -13.08
N ASN A 46 -10.24 36.28 -12.55
CA ASN A 46 -9.17 37.21 -12.89
C ASN A 46 -7.82 36.80 -12.28
N GLY A 47 -7.80 35.80 -11.39
CA GLY A 47 -6.58 35.26 -10.81
C GLY A 47 -5.99 36.10 -9.67
N ILE A 48 -6.74 37.07 -9.15
CA ILE A 48 -6.38 37.86 -7.96
C ILE A 48 -6.48 36.97 -6.71
N ILE A 49 -7.49 36.10 -6.66
CA ILE A 49 -7.65 35.08 -5.63
C ILE A 49 -7.33 33.71 -6.21
N LYS A 50 -6.31 33.03 -5.66
CA LYS A 50 -5.85 31.70 -6.13
C LYS A 50 -5.79 30.68 -5.02
N LYS A 51 -5.95 29.41 -5.39
CA LYS A 51 -5.67 28.26 -4.52
C LYS A 51 -4.16 27.98 -4.52
N ARG A 52 -3.53 28.00 -3.35
CA ARG A 52 -2.16 27.50 -3.14
C ARG A 52 -2.12 25.99 -3.39
N LYS A 53 -1.02 25.52 -3.99
CA LYS A 53 -0.79 24.09 -4.21
C LYS A 53 -0.79 23.32 -2.88
N GLU A 54 -1.14 22.02 -2.96
CA GLU A 54 -1.08 21.15 -1.79
C GLU A 54 0.36 20.81 -1.45
N ASN A 55 0.68 20.72 -0.16
CA ASN A 55 2.01 20.32 0.29
C ASN A 55 2.05 18.79 0.34
N GLU A 56 2.37 18.16 -0.78
CA GLU A 56 2.50 16.71 -0.83
C GLU A 56 3.84 16.25 -0.25
N GLN A 57 3.80 15.26 0.64
CA GLN A 57 5.01 14.70 1.22
C GLN A 57 5.68 13.73 0.24
N SER A 58 6.95 14.01 -0.09
CA SER A 58 7.69 13.15 -1.02
C SER A 58 7.93 11.75 -0.43
N ARG A 59 7.70 10.71 -1.24
CA ARG A 59 7.94 9.30 -0.85
C ARG A 59 9.30 8.77 -1.33
N GLY A 60 10.18 9.62 -1.87
CA GLY A 60 11.45 9.20 -2.50
C GLY A 60 12.36 8.42 -1.54
N ARG A 61 12.56 8.92 -0.32
CA ARG A 61 13.34 8.24 0.73
C ARG A 61 12.72 6.90 1.11
N ALA A 62 11.40 6.87 1.33
CA ALA A 62 10.68 5.64 1.68
C ALA A 62 10.84 4.55 0.60
N ARG A 63 10.68 4.90 -0.68
CA ARG A 63 10.85 3.97 -1.82
C ARG A 63 12.29 3.44 -1.91
N LYS A 64 13.31 4.29 -1.68
CA LYS A 64 14.71 3.86 -1.64
C LYS A 64 14.95 2.83 -0.54
N ILE A 65 14.39 3.03 0.65
CA ILE A 65 14.50 2.09 1.78
C ILE A 65 13.77 0.78 1.47
N GLU A 66 12.57 0.85 0.91
CA GLU A 66 11.78 -0.31 0.51
C GLU A 66 12.52 -1.20 -0.49
N LYS A 67 13.15 -0.60 -1.52
CA LYS A 67 13.98 -1.33 -2.49
C LYS A 67 15.12 -2.09 -1.82
N GLN A 68 15.79 -1.49 -0.82
CA GLN A 68 16.85 -2.17 -0.06
C GLN A 68 16.28 -3.30 0.83
N LYS A 69 15.14 -3.08 1.49
CA LYS A 69 14.45 -4.10 2.30
C LYS A 69 13.97 -5.28 1.47
N LYS A 70 13.52 -5.05 0.22
CA LYS A 70 13.11 -6.11 -0.73
C LYS A 70 14.28 -7.01 -1.12
N LYS A 71 15.49 -6.44 -1.26
CA LYS A 71 16.75 -7.19 -1.47
C LYS A 71 17.27 -7.92 -0.22
N GLY A 72 16.57 -7.85 0.92
CA GLY A 72 17.02 -8.45 2.19
C GLY A 72 17.94 -7.57 3.05
N ARG A 73 18.35 -6.39 2.57
CA ARG A 73 19.20 -5.45 3.33
C ARG A 73 18.37 -4.67 4.37
N ARG A 74 19.03 -4.03 5.35
CA ARG A 74 18.39 -3.25 6.44
C ARG A 74 17.36 -4.05 7.27
N LYS A 75 17.59 -5.35 7.43
CA LYS A 75 16.77 -6.30 8.23
C LYS A 75 17.59 -7.04 9.31
N GLY A 76 18.81 -6.59 9.61
CA GLY A 76 19.68 -7.16 10.64
C GLY A 76 19.16 -6.93 12.07
N HIS A 77 19.72 -7.65 13.06
CA HIS A 77 19.21 -7.69 14.43
C HIS A 77 19.00 -6.31 15.07
N GLY A 78 19.98 -5.40 14.97
CA GLY A 78 19.86 -4.04 15.53
C GLY A 78 18.81 -3.13 14.86
N SER A 79 18.33 -3.48 13.66
CA SER A 79 17.23 -2.76 12.99
C SER A 79 15.85 -3.35 13.28
N ARG A 80 15.78 -4.50 13.96
CA ARG A 80 14.51 -5.17 14.28
C ARG A 80 13.92 -4.53 15.54
N ARG A 81 12.62 -4.24 15.49
CA ARG A 81 11.82 -3.88 16.64
C ARG A 81 10.68 -4.90 16.77
N GLY A 82 10.23 -5.14 18.00
CA GLY A 82 9.21 -6.13 18.33
C GLY A 82 9.71 -7.58 18.34
N THR A 83 8.89 -8.47 18.91
CA THR A 83 9.20 -9.91 19.00
C THR A 83 9.10 -10.62 17.65
N ALA A 84 9.70 -11.80 17.52
CA ALA A 84 9.63 -12.59 16.28
C ALA A 84 8.17 -12.91 15.86
N LYS A 85 7.30 -13.21 16.84
CA LYS A 85 5.88 -13.50 16.62
C LYS A 85 5.10 -12.27 16.12
N ALA A 86 5.49 -11.06 16.52
CA ALA A 86 4.87 -9.83 16.04
C ALA A 86 5.29 -9.49 14.59
N ARG A 87 6.49 -9.90 14.19
CA ARG A 87 7.03 -9.65 12.83
C ARG A 87 6.53 -10.66 11.80
N THR A 88 6.28 -11.89 12.23
CA THR A 88 5.74 -12.97 11.41
C THR A 88 4.73 -13.75 12.24
N ASP A 89 3.45 -13.72 11.82
CA ASP A 89 2.44 -14.56 12.44
C ASP A 89 2.66 -16.03 12.04
N ARG A 90 2.83 -16.88 13.06
CA ARG A 90 3.07 -18.32 12.89
C ARG A 90 1.87 -19.02 12.25
N LYS A 91 0.65 -18.60 12.57
CA LYS A 91 -0.57 -19.21 12.02
C LYS A 91 -0.71 -18.86 10.54
N ALA A 92 -0.58 -17.58 10.19
CA ALA A 92 -0.57 -17.14 8.80
C ALA A 92 0.51 -17.84 7.97
N ASP A 93 1.74 -17.98 8.50
CA ASP A 93 2.84 -18.66 7.80
C ASP A 93 2.51 -20.15 7.53
N TRP A 94 1.99 -20.86 8.53
CA TRP A 94 1.55 -22.26 8.37
C TRP A 94 0.41 -22.39 7.34
N ILE A 95 -0.59 -21.50 7.41
CA ILE A 95 -1.70 -21.48 6.44
C ILE A 95 -1.16 -21.27 5.02
N ASN A 96 -0.28 -20.30 4.82
CA ASN A 96 0.31 -20.01 3.52
C ASN A 96 1.10 -21.21 2.99
N LYS A 97 1.92 -21.83 3.84
CA LYS A 97 2.70 -23.02 3.49
C LYS A 97 1.83 -24.20 3.06
N VAL A 98 0.83 -24.55 3.87
CA VAL A 98 -0.08 -25.69 3.59
C VAL A 98 -0.90 -25.44 2.33
N ARG A 99 -1.45 -24.23 2.15
CA ARG A 99 -2.21 -23.88 0.93
C ARG A 99 -1.33 -23.98 -0.30
N ALA A 100 -0.10 -23.49 -0.23
CA ALA A 100 0.82 -23.51 -1.34
C ALA A 100 1.26 -24.94 -1.70
N GLN A 101 1.42 -25.83 -0.72
CA GLN A 101 1.70 -27.26 -0.93
C GLN A 101 0.50 -28.00 -1.52
N ARG A 102 -0.73 -27.71 -1.08
CA ARG A 102 -1.95 -28.33 -1.63
C ARG A 102 -2.22 -27.88 -3.06
N ALA A 103 -2.00 -26.61 -3.36
CA ALA A 103 -2.08 -26.10 -4.74
C ALA A 103 -1.07 -26.84 -5.63
N LEU A 104 0.18 -26.97 -5.19
CA LEU A 104 1.19 -27.74 -5.92
C LEU A 104 0.80 -29.21 -6.10
N LEU A 105 0.24 -29.86 -5.07
CA LEU A 105 -0.23 -31.24 -5.19
C LEU A 105 -1.33 -31.38 -6.24
N LYS A 106 -2.23 -30.39 -6.36
CA LYS A 106 -3.26 -30.37 -7.40
C LYS A 106 -2.61 -30.25 -8.79
N GLU A 107 -1.66 -29.34 -8.96
CA GLU A 107 -0.90 -29.19 -10.22
C GLU A 107 -0.12 -30.47 -10.58
N LEU A 108 0.52 -31.11 -9.61
CA LEU A 108 1.25 -32.36 -9.82
C LEU A 108 0.33 -33.52 -10.20
N ARG A 109 -0.90 -33.54 -9.68
CA ARG A 109 -1.90 -34.53 -10.08
C ARG A 109 -2.31 -34.38 -11.54
N GLU A 110 -2.41 -33.14 -12.02
CA GLU A 110 -2.76 -32.82 -13.40
C GLU A 110 -1.60 -33.13 -14.36
N LYS A 111 -0.36 -32.83 -13.97
CA LYS A 111 0.83 -33.04 -14.81
C LYS A 111 1.39 -34.47 -14.78
N HIS A 112 1.33 -35.13 -13.62
CA HIS A 112 1.93 -36.46 -13.40
C HIS A 112 0.95 -37.38 -12.65
N PRO A 113 -0.18 -37.74 -13.28
CA PRO A 113 -1.23 -38.52 -12.63
C PRO A 113 -0.73 -39.87 -12.13
N ASP A 114 0.14 -40.55 -12.87
CA ASP A 114 0.66 -41.88 -12.52
C ASP A 114 1.49 -41.87 -11.22
N LYS A 115 2.36 -40.86 -11.07
CA LYS A 115 3.20 -40.70 -9.88
C LYS A 115 2.36 -40.39 -8.63
N VAL A 116 1.38 -39.50 -8.77
CA VAL A 116 0.47 -39.14 -7.67
C VAL A 116 -0.45 -40.31 -7.32
N LYS A 117 -0.91 -41.09 -8.30
CA LYS A 117 -1.74 -42.28 -8.08
C LYS A 117 -0.98 -43.37 -7.33
N LYS A 118 0.29 -43.62 -7.68
CA LYS A 118 1.17 -44.59 -6.99
C LYS A 118 1.32 -44.29 -5.49
N LEU A 119 1.47 -43.03 -5.12
CA LEU A 119 1.64 -42.61 -3.72
C LEU A 119 0.29 -42.39 -2.99
N GLY A 120 -0.77 -42.11 -3.74
CA GLY A 120 -2.10 -41.80 -3.25
C GLY A 120 -2.28 -40.32 -2.89
N TYR A 121 -3.14 -39.62 -3.63
CA TYR A 121 -3.44 -38.19 -3.41
C TYR A 121 -3.89 -37.90 -1.96
N SER A 122 -4.82 -38.70 -1.44
CA SER A 122 -5.34 -38.53 -0.07
C SER A 122 -4.26 -38.72 1.01
N LYS A 123 -3.30 -39.62 0.77
CA LYS A 123 -2.17 -39.85 1.67
C LYS A 123 -1.25 -38.63 1.69
N LEU A 124 -0.85 -38.14 0.51
CA LEU A 124 -0.05 -36.92 0.37
C LEU A 124 -0.74 -35.70 0.99
N TYR A 125 -2.05 -35.56 0.80
CA TYR A 125 -2.84 -34.48 1.38
C TYR A 125 -2.85 -34.50 2.92
N ARG A 126 -2.96 -35.69 3.53
CA ARG A 126 -2.85 -35.87 4.99
C ARG A 126 -1.44 -35.61 5.49
N MET A 127 -0.41 -36.03 4.76
CA MET A 127 1.00 -35.74 5.09
C MET A 127 1.28 -34.23 5.07
N ILE A 128 0.71 -33.50 4.12
CA ILE A 128 0.76 -32.02 4.10
C ILE A 128 0.06 -31.44 5.33
N LYS A 129 -1.14 -31.93 5.70
CA LYS A 129 -1.84 -31.50 6.93
C LYS A 129 -0.98 -31.73 8.17
N GLY A 130 -0.27 -32.86 8.22
CA GLY A 130 0.65 -33.22 9.31
C GLY A 130 1.99 -32.49 9.30
N GLY A 131 2.27 -31.64 8.30
CA GLY A 131 3.50 -30.87 8.24
C GLY A 131 4.75 -31.67 7.86
N PHE A 132 4.60 -32.86 7.26
CA PHE A 132 5.73 -33.71 6.84
C PHE A 132 6.67 -32.98 5.86
N PHE A 133 6.10 -32.16 4.97
CA PHE A 133 6.86 -31.40 3.98
C PHE A 133 7.23 -30.01 4.51
N ARG A 134 8.53 -29.69 4.53
CA ARG A 134 9.08 -28.40 4.93
C ARG A 134 8.97 -27.32 3.85
N SER A 135 8.85 -27.68 2.58
CA SER A 135 8.73 -26.74 1.46
C SER A 135 7.92 -27.35 0.31
N LYS A 136 7.62 -26.54 -0.71
CA LYS A 136 7.06 -27.02 -1.98
C LYS A 136 8.02 -27.97 -2.70
N ALA A 137 9.30 -27.60 -2.77
CA ALA A 137 10.33 -28.40 -3.43
C ALA A 137 10.47 -29.79 -2.80
N GLN A 138 10.33 -29.93 -1.48
CA GLN A 138 10.39 -31.23 -0.84
C GLN A 138 9.19 -32.13 -1.24
N LEU A 139 7.99 -31.55 -1.33
CA LEU A 139 6.80 -32.27 -1.82
C LEU A 139 7.01 -32.74 -3.26
N GLU A 140 7.53 -31.84 -4.11
CA GLU A 140 7.79 -32.14 -5.51
C GLU A 140 8.82 -33.25 -5.68
N ARG A 141 9.97 -33.18 -4.98
CA ARG A 141 10.98 -34.25 -4.98
C ARG A 141 10.40 -35.60 -4.54
N PHE A 142 9.61 -35.59 -3.46
CA PHE A 142 8.98 -36.79 -2.92
C PHE A 142 8.00 -37.44 -3.91
N VAL A 143 7.22 -36.63 -4.64
CA VAL A 143 6.29 -37.13 -5.67
C VAL A 143 7.03 -37.58 -6.92
N MET A 144 8.07 -36.85 -7.32
CA MET A 144 8.82 -37.15 -8.54
C MET A 144 9.75 -38.35 -8.41
N GLY A 145 10.07 -38.77 -7.18
CA GLY A 145 10.92 -39.92 -6.89
C GLY A 145 12.39 -39.62 -7.09
N ALA A 146 12.84 -38.40 -6.76
CA ALA A 146 14.26 -38.08 -6.75
C ALA A 146 14.87 -38.55 -5.43
N GLU A 147 15.87 -39.45 -5.52
CA GLU A 147 16.85 -39.72 -4.47
C GLU A 147 17.44 -38.41 -3.90
#